data_AF-A0A2S9YAX6-F1
#
_entry.id   AF-A0A2S9YAX6-F1
#
_cell.length_a   1.000
_cell.length_b   1.000
_cell.length_c   1.000
_cell.angle_alpha   90.00
_cell.angle_beta   90.00
_cell.angle_gamma   90.00
#
_symmetry.space_group_name_H-M   'P 1'
#
loop_
_entity.id
_entity.type
_entity.pdbx_description
1 polymer ?
#
loop_
_entity_poly.entity_id
_entity_poly.type
_entity_poly.pdbx_seq_one_letter_code
_entity_poly.pdbx_strand_id
1 'polypeptide(L)'
;MTARDSVTRSLSWSLFGELSFAAAQFLSLLVVAKLGSPEALGRYSLGLAVATPIIILANLHLRPIYVVDTRARWGFAHYLGLRTLMLPLALAVTAGVCLIRGWPWQTAAVVCLLGVIRVTGSASDILYGRAQRAEKMDTIGISRAVRGGLWIGLLALGLKLGDEVFALALVCAGMVLHTLGYDLRKARAVEVAEDPPGPALRPRFEPAALRALAWEALPMGLAGGLLGLTGNVPAYVLEDTHGLEAVGFFAAVFSVIQASGVVNVALGNAAIPRLATLSVDDPRGFWVLLAKLLGLVVALNGIGVALVAAIGDAYLQYAYTPEYAVYLPQLVLASIAAVVLGLANMLSQTLTALSRFRLQLWLNLGALGCSIGVALWRIPSRGIGGAIETLLVLASVRLVLYIVANLAVGPRRSSSQPQG
;
A
#
# COMPACT_ATOMS: atom_id res chain seq x y z
N MET A 1 -26.32 -23.00 7.09
CA MET A 1 -25.79 -21.63 6.92
C MET A 1 -26.12 -21.22 5.50
N THR A 2 -26.88 -20.15 5.29
CA THR A 2 -27.21 -19.74 3.92
C THR A 2 -25.97 -19.16 3.24
N ALA A 3 -25.87 -19.23 1.90
CA ALA A 3 -24.74 -18.66 1.14
C ALA A 3 -24.58 -17.14 1.40
N ARG A 4 -25.63 -16.48 1.87
CA ARG A 4 -25.60 -15.07 2.25
C ARG A 4 -24.90 -14.85 3.60
N ASP A 5 -25.09 -15.76 4.56
CA ASP A 5 -24.45 -15.71 5.88
C ASP A 5 -22.94 -16.03 5.82
N SER A 6 -22.51 -16.87 4.88
CA SER A 6 -21.09 -17.15 4.66
C SER A 6 -20.36 -15.95 4.07
N VAL A 7 -20.98 -15.25 3.12
CA VAL A 7 -20.39 -14.06 2.47
C VAL A 7 -20.28 -12.88 3.44
N THR A 8 -21.33 -12.60 4.24
CA THR A 8 -21.28 -11.50 5.22
C THR A 8 -20.23 -11.75 6.29
N ARG A 9 -20.14 -12.98 6.82
CA ARG A 9 -19.11 -13.37 7.79
C ARG A 9 -17.71 -13.25 7.20
N SER A 10 -17.52 -13.70 5.96
CA SER A 10 -16.26 -13.62 5.23
C SER A 10 -15.78 -12.17 5.05
N LEU A 11 -16.70 -11.29 4.63
CA LEU A 11 -16.45 -9.85 4.49
C LEU A 11 -16.08 -9.21 5.83
N SER A 12 -16.82 -9.50 6.91
CA SER A 12 -16.55 -8.95 8.24
C SER A 12 -15.16 -9.30 8.76
N TRP A 13 -14.71 -10.55 8.59
CA TRP A 13 -13.37 -10.96 9.00
C TRP A 13 -12.26 -10.30 8.17
N SER A 14 -12.48 -10.18 6.86
CA SER A 14 -11.53 -9.49 5.99
C SER A 14 -11.39 -8.01 6.35
N LEU A 15 -12.52 -7.32 6.57
CA LEU A 15 -12.55 -5.92 6.96
C LEU A 15 -11.89 -5.72 8.33
N PHE A 16 -12.22 -6.55 9.31
CA PHE A 16 -11.62 -6.48 10.64
C PHE A 16 -10.09 -6.57 10.57
N GLY A 17 -9.56 -7.60 9.90
CA GLY A 17 -8.12 -7.78 9.78
C GLY A 17 -7.41 -6.64 9.02
N GLU A 18 -8.00 -6.16 7.93
CA GLU A 18 -7.45 -5.04 7.16
C GLU A 18 -7.42 -3.75 7.99
N LEU A 19 -8.53 -3.41 8.65
CA LEU A 19 -8.63 -2.22 9.48
C LEU A 19 -7.71 -2.28 10.71
N SER A 20 -7.62 -3.42 11.39
CA SER A 20 -6.70 -3.59 12.52
C SER A 20 -5.24 -3.42 12.09
N PHE A 21 -4.86 -3.99 10.95
CA PHE A 21 -3.48 -3.85 10.45
C PHE A 21 -3.18 -2.42 9.96
N ALA A 22 -4.12 -1.79 9.27
CA ALA A 22 -3.98 -0.40 8.83
C ALA A 22 -3.87 0.57 10.02
N ALA A 23 -4.71 0.38 11.04
CA ALA A 23 -4.62 1.12 12.29
C ALA A 23 -3.26 0.90 12.97
N ALA A 24 -2.75 -0.34 12.98
CA ALA A 24 -1.44 -0.63 13.54
C ALA A 24 -0.29 0.05 12.79
N GLN A 25 -0.33 0.08 11.46
CA GLN A 25 0.66 0.79 10.64
C GLN A 25 0.62 2.30 10.87
N PHE A 26 -0.56 2.87 11.15
CA PHE A 26 -0.67 4.28 11.52
C PHE A 26 -0.15 4.55 12.94
N LEU A 27 -0.57 3.73 13.91
CA LEU A 27 -0.14 3.85 15.30
C LEU A 27 1.36 3.62 15.49
N SER A 28 2.00 2.78 14.65
CA SER A 28 3.45 2.60 14.71
C SER A 28 4.21 3.90 14.42
N LEU A 29 3.70 4.78 13.55
CA LEU A 29 4.29 6.11 13.34
C LEU A 29 4.20 6.96 14.61
N LEU A 30 3.05 6.93 15.29
CA LEU A 30 2.87 7.68 16.54
C LEU A 30 3.75 7.14 17.67
N VAL A 31 3.92 5.82 17.76
CA VAL A 31 4.80 5.18 18.73
C VAL A 31 6.25 5.63 18.55
N VAL A 32 6.75 5.64 17.31
CA VAL A 32 8.12 6.11 17.01
C VAL A 32 8.23 7.62 17.28
N ALA A 33 7.23 8.41 16.92
CA ALA A 33 7.22 9.85 17.19
C ALA A 33 7.25 10.20 18.69
N LYS A 34 6.54 9.42 19.52
CA LYS A 34 6.38 9.68 20.95
C LYS A 34 7.53 9.14 21.80
N LEU A 35 8.04 7.97 21.45
CA LEU A 35 9.07 7.28 22.24
C LEU A 35 10.48 7.47 21.67
N GLY A 36 10.59 7.82 20.39
CA GLY A 36 11.85 8.15 19.73
C GLY A 36 12.03 9.66 19.51
N SER A 37 12.97 10.01 18.65
CA SER A 37 13.22 11.38 18.20
C SER A 37 12.59 11.64 16.81
N PRO A 38 12.46 12.91 16.38
CA PRO A 38 12.07 13.21 15.00
C PRO A 38 13.00 12.58 13.97
N GLU A 39 14.30 12.48 14.26
CA GLU A 39 15.26 11.78 13.40
C GLU A 39 15.01 10.26 13.34
N ALA A 40 14.65 9.62 14.46
CA ALA A 40 14.26 8.21 14.48
C ALA A 40 12.99 7.95 13.67
N LEU A 41 11.99 8.85 13.77
CA LEU A 41 10.80 8.82 12.90
C LEU A 41 11.18 9.03 11.43
N GLY A 42 12.14 9.91 11.15
CA GLY A 42 12.71 10.11 9.82
C GLY A 42 13.34 8.86 9.24
N ARG A 43 14.20 8.17 10.00
CA ARG A 43 14.82 6.90 9.60
C ARG A 43 13.78 5.80 9.39
N TYR A 44 12.78 5.71 10.27
CA TYR A 44 11.66 4.78 10.11
C TYR A 44 10.85 5.07 8.84
N SER A 45 10.49 6.33 8.60
CA SER A 45 9.71 6.75 7.43
C SER A 45 10.49 6.55 6.13
N LEU A 46 11.78 6.89 6.09
CA LEU A 46 12.67 6.63 4.97
C LEU A 46 12.82 5.13 4.70
N GLY A 47 13.00 4.33 5.74
CA GLY A 47 13.06 2.87 5.60
C GLY A 47 11.78 2.29 5.01
N LEU A 48 10.60 2.79 5.41
CA LEU A 48 9.34 2.43 4.78
C LEU A 48 9.25 2.90 3.33
N ALA A 49 9.67 4.13 3.05
CA ALA A 49 9.68 4.71 1.72
C ALA A 49 10.49 3.84 0.74
N VAL A 50 11.69 3.39 1.14
CA VAL A 50 12.57 2.54 0.31
C VAL A 50 12.07 1.10 0.22
N ALA A 51 11.83 0.44 1.36
CA ALA A 51 11.56 -1.00 1.38
C ALA A 51 10.21 -1.35 0.75
N THR A 52 9.18 -0.54 1.00
CA THR A 52 7.81 -0.84 0.57
C THR A 52 7.68 -1.02 -0.96
N PRO A 53 8.12 -0.10 -1.84
CA PRO A 53 8.00 -0.27 -3.29
C PRO A 53 8.82 -1.46 -3.81
N ILE A 54 10.00 -1.73 -3.24
CA ILE A 54 10.82 -2.91 -3.60
C ILE A 54 10.06 -4.20 -3.28
N ILE A 55 9.46 -4.30 -2.08
CA ILE A 55 8.67 -5.48 -1.70
C ILE A 55 7.38 -5.59 -2.52
N ILE A 56 6.68 -4.49 -2.79
CA ILE A 56 5.47 -4.50 -3.64
C ILE A 56 5.80 -5.02 -5.04
N LEU A 57 6.91 -4.57 -5.63
CA LEU A 57 7.40 -5.08 -6.91
C LEU A 57 7.68 -6.58 -6.84
N ALA A 58 8.43 -7.02 -5.83
CA ALA A 58 8.79 -8.43 -5.61
C ALA A 58 7.58 -9.33 -5.33
N ASN A 59 6.46 -8.77 -4.87
CA ASN A 59 5.23 -9.53 -4.66
C ASN A 59 4.60 -10.01 -5.98
N LEU A 60 4.87 -9.31 -7.09
CA LEU A 60 4.35 -9.58 -8.44
C LEU A 60 2.81 -9.77 -8.50
N HIS A 61 2.07 -9.31 -7.49
CA HIS A 61 0.63 -9.55 -7.37
C HIS A 61 0.22 -11.05 -7.42
N LEU A 62 1.10 -11.96 -6.97
CA LEU A 62 0.92 -13.41 -7.12
C LEU A 62 -0.32 -13.98 -6.41
N ARG A 63 -0.70 -13.43 -5.25
CA ARG A 63 -1.83 -13.95 -4.47
C ARG A 63 -3.16 -13.80 -5.22
N PRO A 64 -3.56 -12.61 -5.71
CA PRO A 64 -4.76 -12.48 -6.54
C PRO A 64 -4.76 -13.40 -7.76
N ILE A 65 -3.62 -13.51 -8.46
CA ILE A 65 -3.47 -14.42 -9.62
C ILE A 65 -3.78 -15.86 -9.21
N TYR A 66 -3.18 -16.34 -8.12
CA TYR A 66 -3.43 -17.69 -7.60
C TYR A 66 -4.89 -17.92 -7.21
N VAL A 67 -5.56 -16.94 -6.59
CA VAL A 67 -6.93 -17.08 -6.11
C VAL A 67 -7.94 -17.20 -7.26
N VAL A 68 -7.68 -16.54 -8.40
CA VAL A 68 -8.59 -16.59 -9.57
C VAL A 68 -8.20 -17.64 -10.61
N ASP A 69 -7.06 -18.33 -10.46
CA ASP A 69 -6.58 -19.37 -11.39
C ASP A 69 -7.41 -20.66 -11.26
N THR A 70 -8.62 -20.64 -11.81
CA THR A 70 -9.57 -21.76 -11.88
C THR A 70 -9.17 -22.85 -12.87
N ARG A 71 -8.18 -22.56 -13.75
CA ARG A 71 -7.66 -23.53 -14.71
C ARG A 71 -6.51 -24.36 -14.15
N ALA A 72 -6.08 -24.09 -12.91
CA ALA A 72 -4.96 -24.73 -12.24
C ALA A 72 -3.71 -24.83 -13.13
N ARG A 73 -3.42 -23.77 -13.89
CA ARG A 73 -2.27 -23.73 -14.82
C ARG A 73 -0.96 -23.94 -14.07
N TRP A 74 -0.89 -23.45 -12.84
CA TRP A 74 0.19 -23.73 -11.90
C TRP A 74 -0.38 -24.11 -10.53
N GLY A 75 0.17 -25.15 -9.89
CA GLY A 75 -0.15 -25.43 -8.48
C GLY A 75 0.46 -24.40 -7.53
N PHE A 76 -0.10 -24.28 -6.31
CA PHE A 76 0.36 -23.32 -5.28
C PHE A 76 1.88 -23.36 -5.03
N ALA A 77 2.49 -24.53 -5.13
CA ALA A 77 3.92 -24.73 -4.96
C ALA A 77 4.80 -23.90 -5.91
N HIS A 78 4.34 -23.61 -7.14
CA HIS A 78 5.08 -22.74 -8.08
C HIS A 78 5.01 -21.27 -7.66
N TYR A 79 3.84 -20.80 -7.22
CA TYR A 79 3.67 -19.46 -6.67
C TYR A 79 4.53 -19.26 -5.42
N LEU A 80 4.56 -20.26 -4.53
CA LEU A 80 5.42 -20.26 -3.36
C LEU A 80 6.90 -20.28 -3.77
N GLY A 81 7.30 -21.10 -4.74
CA GLY A 81 8.66 -21.13 -5.27
C GLY A 81 9.13 -19.79 -5.82
N LEU A 82 8.30 -19.14 -6.65
CA LEU A 82 8.62 -17.80 -7.16
C LEU A 82 8.75 -16.78 -6.02
N ARG A 83 7.83 -16.80 -5.05
CA ARG A 83 7.90 -15.90 -3.89
C ARG A 83 9.16 -16.13 -3.06
N THR A 84 9.57 -17.37 -2.83
CA THR A 84 10.81 -17.70 -2.11
C THR A 84 12.07 -17.20 -2.82
N LEU A 85 12.07 -17.06 -4.15
CA LEU A 85 13.18 -16.44 -4.88
C LEU A 85 13.14 -14.90 -4.84
N MET A 86 11.95 -14.31 -4.95
CA MET A 86 11.78 -12.86 -4.99
C MET A 86 12.04 -12.18 -3.65
N LEU A 87 11.74 -12.85 -2.53
CA LEU A 87 11.91 -12.27 -1.20
C LEU A 87 13.38 -11.97 -0.83
N PRO A 88 14.34 -12.90 -0.96
CA PRO A 88 15.76 -12.61 -0.76
C PRO A 88 16.31 -11.59 -1.75
N LEU A 89 15.86 -11.65 -3.02
CA LEU A 89 16.26 -10.65 -4.03
C LEU A 89 15.84 -9.24 -3.60
N ALA A 90 14.62 -9.09 -3.08
CA ALA A 90 14.11 -7.81 -2.60
C ALA A 90 14.92 -7.26 -1.41
N LEU A 91 15.35 -8.13 -0.48
CA LEU A 91 16.27 -7.75 0.61
C LEU A 91 17.65 -7.37 0.09
N ALA A 92 18.18 -8.11 -0.88
CA ALA A 92 19.47 -7.82 -1.49
C ALA A 92 19.43 -6.46 -2.22
N VAL A 93 18.35 -6.14 -2.93
CA VAL A 93 18.15 -4.82 -3.55
C VAL A 93 18.04 -3.74 -2.49
N THR A 94 17.29 -3.97 -1.40
CA THR A 94 17.16 -3.01 -0.29
C THR A 94 18.53 -2.72 0.36
N ALA A 95 19.32 -3.77 0.64
CA ALA A 95 20.67 -3.62 1.16
C ALA A 95 21.61 -2.93 0.16
N GLY A 96 21.48 -3.25 -1.14
CA GLY A 96 22.21 -2.60 -2.22
C GLY A 96 21.94 -1.09 -2.27
N VAL A 97 20.69 -0.64 -2.06
CA VAL A 97 20.36 0.79 -1.95
C VAL A 97 21.10 1.41 -0.77
N CYS A 98 21.10 0.77 0.41
CA CYS A 98 21.84 1.28 1.57
C CYS A 98 23.35 1.42 1.29
N LEU A 99 23.95 0.44 0.60
CA LEU A 99 25.36 0.46 0.24
C LEU A 99 25.69 1.56 -0.77
N ILE A 100 24.87 1.72 -1.81
CA ILE A 100 25.06 2.76 -2.85
C ILE A 100 24.90 4.15 -2.25
N ARG A 101 23.95 4.34 -1.32
CA ARG A 101 23.73 5.63 -0.64
C ARG A 101 24.80 5.95 0.40
N GLY A 102 25.55 4.96 0.88
CA GLY A 102 26.58 5.17 1.90
C GLY A 102 26.01 5.67 3.23
N TRP A 103 24.78 5.27 3.57
CA TRP A 103 24.11 5.73 4.78
C TRP A 103 24.83 5.27 6.06
N PRO A 104 24.75 6.05 7.16
CA PRO A 104 25.22 5.62 8.47
C PRO A 104 24.62 4.28 8.88
N TRP A 105 25.36 3.52 9.70
CA TRP A 105 24.97 2.15 10.04
C TRP A 105 23.56 2.08 10.65
N GLN A 106 23.17 3.05 11.47
CA GLN A 106 21.85 3.11 12.09
C GLN A 106 20.74 3.21 11.04
N THR A 107 20.87 4.12 10.07
CA THR A 107 19.90 4.29 8.98
C THR A 107 19.83 3.03 8.13
N ALA A 108 20.98 2.47 7.74
CA ALA A 108 21.05 1.24 6.96
C ALA A 108 20.40 0.07 7.70
N ALA A 109 20.64 -0.08 9.00
CA ALA A 109 20.03 -1.11 9.84
C ALA A 109 18.51 -0.94 9.91
N VAL A 110 18.01 0.26 10.16
CA VAL A 110 16.55 0.56 10.17
C VAL A 110 15.90 0.20 8.84
N VAL A 111 16.49 0.62 7.71
CA VAL A 111 15.98 0.34 6.37
C VAL A 111 15.95 -1.18 6.10
N CYS A 112 17.03 -1.88 6.41
CA CYS A 112 17.12 -3.34 6.21
C CYS A 112 16.13 -4.10 7.11
N LEU A 113 15.99 -3.72 8.39
CA LEU A 113 15.04 -4.34 9.31
C LEU A 113 13.59 -4.11 8.87
N LEU A 114 13.25 -2.90 8.41
CA LEU A 114 11.94 -2.64 7.80
C LEU A 114 11.73 -3.46 6.52
N GLY A 115 12.79 -3.67 5.73
CA GLY A 115 12.81 -4.65 4.63
C GLY A 115 12.41 -6.06 5.09
N VAL A 116 13.03 -6.56 6.16
CA VAL A 116 12.71 -7.88 6.74
C VAL A 116 11.25 -7.93 7.24
N ILE A 117 10.76 -6.89 7.93
CA ILE A 117 9.36 -6.79 8.36
C ILE A 117 8.43 -6.88 7.14
N ARG A 118 8.71 -6.14 6.06
CA ARG A 118 7.90 -6.17 4.84
C ARG A 118 7.98 -7.53 4.13
N VAL A 119 9.14 -8.19 4.12
CA VAL A 119 9.31 -9.54 3.56
C VAL A 119 8.52 -10.58 4.35
N THR A 120 8.54 -10.54 5.68
CA THR A 120 7.69 -11.44 6.48
C THR A 120 6.22 -11.19 6.16
N GLY A 121 5.83 -9.91 6.04
CA GLY A 121 4.53 -9.46 5.54
C GLY A 121 4.10 -10.20 4.27
N SER A 122 4.97 -10.13 3.27
CA SER A 122 4.81 -10.76 1.95
C SER A 122 4.80 -12.29 1.98
N ALA A 123 5.61 -12.91 2.86
CA ALA A 123 5.60 -14.36 3.04
C ALA A 123 4.24 -14.85 3.55
N SER A 124 3.65 -14.18 4.55
CA SER A 124 2.29 -14.53 4.98
C SER A 124 1.24 -14.20 3.94
N ASP A 125 1.42 -13.13 3.17
CA ASP A 125 0.46 -12.77 2.12
C ASP A 125 0.26 -13.92 1.11
N ILE A 126 1.34 -14.54 0.62
CA ILE A 126 1.18 -15.68 -0.29
C ILE A 126 0.51 -16.89 0.41
N LEU A 127 0.81 -17.12 1.69
CA LEU A 127 0.19 -18.18 2.49
C LEU A 127 -1.33 -17.95 2.69
N TYR A 128 -1.75 -16.70 2.82
CA TYR A 128 -3.17 -16.31 2.87
C TYR A 128 -3.91 -16.69 1.58
N GLY A 129 -3.21 -16.84 0.44
CA GLY A 129 -3.82 -17.27 -0.81
C GLY A 129 -4.59 -18.58 -0.69
N ARG A 130 -4.07 -19.58 0.02
CA ARG A 130 -4.76 -20.87 0.23
C ARG A 130 -6.00 -20.71 1.09
N ALA A 131 -5.89 -19.97 2.20
CA ALA A 131 -7.03 -19.67 3.06
C ALA A 131 -8.10 -18.87 2.30
N GLN A 132 -7.69 -17.96 1.42
CA GLN A 132 -8.60 -17.17 0.61
C GLN A 132 -9.36 -18.03 -0.41
N ARG A 133 -8.66 -18.94 -1.11
CA ARG A 133 -9.27 -19.87 -2.08
C ARG A 133 -10.22 -20.86 -1.40
N ALA A 134 -9.93 -21.24 -0.14
CA ALA A 134 -10.81 -22.07 0.68
C ALA A 134 -11.88 -21.28 1.46
N GLU A 135 -12.07 -19.98 1.17
CA GLU A 135 -13.03 -19.09 1.83
C GLU A 135 -12.87 -18.93 3.36
N LYS A 136 -11.72 -19.30 3.92
CA LYS A 136 -11.38 -19.18 5.36
C LYS A 136 -10.81 -17.80 5.69
N MET A 137 -11.63 -16.76 5.53
CA MET A 137 -11.21 -15.36 5.78
C MET A 137 -10.93 -15.06 7.25
N ASP A 138 -11.51 -15.81 8.17
CA ASP A 138 -11.26 -15.70 9.61
C ASP A 138 -9.77 -15.85 9.95
N THR A 139 -9.11 -16.82 9.33
CA THR A 139 -7.68 -17.10 9.49
C THR A 139 -6.82 -15.91 9.04
N ILE A 140 -7.20 -15.27 7.93
CA ILE A 140 -6.51 -14.10 7.39
C ILE A 140 -6.73 -12.89 8.31
N GLY A 141 -7.99 -12.69 8.73
CA GLY A 141 -8.40 -11.59 9.60
C GLY A 141 -7.66 -11.61 10.94
N ILE A 142 -7.68 -12.76 11.61
CA ILE A 142 -6.99 -12.97 12.89
C ILE A 142 -5.49 -12.75 12.74
N SER A 143 -4.86 -13.33 11.71
CA SER A 143 -3.42 -13.17 11.51
C SER A 143 -3.03 -11.71 11.32
N ARG A 144 -3.77 -10.95 10.49
CA ARG A 144 -3.51 -9.53 10.27
C ARG A 144 -3.68 -8.69 11.55
N ALA A 145 -4.71 -8.97 12.34
CA ALA A 145 -4.92 -8.30 13.63
C ALA A 145 -3.78 -8.58 14.62
N VAL A 146 -3.37 -9.85 14.75
CA VAL A 146 -2.25 -10.25 15.63
C VAL A 146 -0.94 -9.60 15.19
N ARG A 147 -0.65 -9.58 13.88
CA ARG A 147 0.55 -8.89 13.36
C ARG A 147 0.51 -7.41 13.63
N GLY A 148 -0.64 -6.75 13.47
CA GLY A 148 -0.79 -5.35 13.85
C GLY A 148 -0.46 -5.12 15.34
N GLY A 149 -1.01 -5.95 16.23
CA GLY A 149 -0.71 -5.89 17.66
C GLY A 149 0.76 -6.15 17.99
N LEU A 150 1.37 -7.17 17.38
CA LEU A 150 2.80 -7.47 17.52
C LEU A 150 3.68 -6.32 17.04
N TRP A 151 3.32 -5.67 15.92
CA TRP A 151 4.08 -4.53 15.41
C TRP A 151 4.13 -3.41 16.44
N ILE A 152 2.98 -2.93 16.88
CA ILE A 152 2.92 -1.81 17.84
C ILE A 152 3.56 -2.20 19.18
N GLY A 153 3.18 -3.36 19.72
CA GLY A 153 3.61 -3.79 21.05
C GLY A 153 5.11 -3.99 21.16
N LEU A 154 5.71 -4.70 20.19
CA LEU A 154 7.15 -4.95 20.19
C LEU A 154 7.96 -3.70 19.82
N LEU A 155 7.43 -2.83 18.95
CA LEU A 155 8.06 -1.56 18.64
C LEU A 155 8.10 -0.64 19.87
N ALA A 156 6.98 -0.51 20.58
CA ALA A 156 6.90 0.30 21.80
C ALA A 156 7.76 -0.26 22.92
N LEU A 157 7.77 -1.60 23.10
CA LEU A 157 8.62 -2.26 24.08
C LEU A 157 10.11 -2.04 23.78
N GLY A 158 10.51 -2.24 22.53
CA GLY A 158 11.90 -2.07 22.12
C GLY A 158 12.40 -0.64 22.25
N LEU A 159 11.61 0.36 21.87
CA LEU A 159 11.96 1.78 22.04
C LEU A 159 12.07 2.21 23.51
N LYS A 160 11.35 1.53 24.43
CA LYS A 160 11.49 1.77 25.87
C LYS A 160 12.74 1.14 26.48
N LEU A 161 13.19 0.01 25.92
CA LEU A 161 14.31 -0.78 26.45
C LEU A 161 15.65 -0.46 25.78
N GLY A 162 15.62 0.13 24.58
CA GLY A 162 16.80 0.42 23.78
C GLY A 162 16.49 1.47 22.72
N ASP A 163 17.10 1.34 21.53
CA ASP A 163 16.91 2.25 20.41
C ASP A 163 15.96 1.70 19.34
N GLU A 164 15.73 2.47 18.28
CA GLU A 164 14.92 2.07 17.13
C GLU A 164 15.42 0.83 16.39
N VAL A 165 16.73 0.54 16.40
CA VAL A 165 17.29 -0.66 15.77
C VAL A 165 16.90 -1.88 16.59
N PHE A 166 17.09 -1.82 17.91
CA PHE A 166 16.66 -2.87 18.83
C PHE A 166 15.16 -3.11 18.73
N ALA A 167 14.36 -2.04 18.67
CA ALA A 167 12.92 -2.14 18.53
C ALA A 167 12.47 -2.83 17.25
N LEU A 168 13.07 -2.48 16.11
CA LEU A 168 12.76 -3.12 14.84
C LEU A 168 13.28 -4.56 14.78
N ALA A 169 14.41 -4.87 15.41
CA ALA A 169 14.89 -6.24 15.53
C ALA A 169 13.91 -7.12 16.33
N LEU A 170 13.34 -6.58 17.41
CA LEU A 170 12.31 -7.28 18.19
C LEU A 170 11.04 -7.50 17.36
N VAL A 171 10.58 -6.50 16.60
CA VAL A 171 9.46 -6.65 15.66
C VAL A 171 9.77 -7.72 14.61
N CYS A 172 10.95 -7.70 14.00
CA CYS A 172 11.39 -8.73 13.04
C CYS A 172 11.27 -10.13 13.64
N ALA A 173 11.82 -10.34 14.83
CA ALA A 173 11.75 -11.63 15.51
C ALA A 173 10.30 -12.07 15.74
N GLY A 174 9.45 -11.18 16.26
CA GLY A 174 8.02 -11.47 16.46
C GLY A 174 7.28 -11.81 15.17
N MET A 175 7.55 -11.08 14.08
CA MET A 175 6.91 -11.31 12.78
C MET A 175 7.34 -12.63 12.14
N VAL A 176 8.63 -12.98 12.24
CA VAL A 176 9.17 -14.26 11.77
C VAL A 176 8.54 -15.41 12.55
N LEU A 177 8.52 -15.32 13.88
CA LEU A 177 7.93 -16.34 14.76
C LEU A 177 6.43 -16.51 14.48
N HIS A 178 5.68 -15.42 14.30
CA HIS A 178 4.26 -15.49 13.94
C HIS A 178 4.04 -16.13 12.57
N THR A 179 4.84 -15.77 11.57
CA THR A 179 4.74 -16.32 10.21
C THR A 179 5.00 -17.82 10.20
N LEU A 180 6.04 -18.28 10.89
CA LEU A 180 6.38 -19.71 10.97
C LEU A 180 5.43 -20.49 11.89
N GLY A 181 5.02 -19.89 12.99
CA GLY A 181 4.23 -20.54 14.05
C GLY A 181 2.72 -20.55 13.80
N TYR A 182 2.16 -19.53 13.17
CA TYR A 182 0.73 -19.41 12.91
C TYR A 182 0.43 -19.55 11.42
N ASP A 183 0.96 -18.65 10.58
CA ASP A 183 0.54 -18.56 9.17
C ASP A 183 0.90 -19.82 8.38
N LEU A 184 2.13 -20.31 8.53
CA LEU A 184 2.58 -21.52 7.86
C LEU A 184 1.78 -22.75 8.33
N ARG A 185 1.52 -22.87 9.64
CA ARG A 185 0.74 -23.98 10.20
C ARG A 185 -0.70 -23.97 9.69
N LYS A 186 -1.35 -22.80 9.74
CA LYS A 186 -2.72 -22.64 9.23
C LYS A 186 -2.78 -22.90 7.73
N ALA A 187 -1.84 -22.38 6.94
CA ALA A 187 -1.78 -22.64 5.52
C ALA A 187 -1.61 -24.14 5.19
N ARG A 188 -0.86 -24.92 6.00
CA ARG A 188 -0.75 -26.38 5.83
C ARG A 188 -2.05 -27.13 6.13
N ALA A 189 -2.79 -26.66 7.14
CA ALA A 189 -4.04 -27.28 7.57
C ALA A 189 -5.23 -26.97 6.63
N VAL A 190 -5.09 -26.02 5.71
CA VAL A 190 -6.11 -25.75 4.69
C VAL A 190 -5.94 -26.73 3.53
N GLU A 191 -6.97 -27.54 3.31
CA GLU A 191 -7.12 -28.36 2.11
C GLU A 191 -7.75 -27.52 0.99
N VAL A 192 -7.20 -27.65 -0.21
CA VAL A 192 -7.67 -27.00 -1.44
C VAL A 192 -7.76 -28.12 -2.48
N ALA A 193 -8.94 -28.35 -3.05
CA ALA A 193 -9.22 -29.51 -3.90
C ALA A 193 -8.32 -29.60 -5.15
N GLU A 194 -7.86 -28.46 -5.66
CA GLU A 194 -7.05 -28.35 -6.87
C GLU A 194 -5.53 -28.39 -6.59
N ASP A 195 -5.13 -28.30 -5.32
CA ASP A 195 -3.73 -28.51 -4.92
C ASP A 195 -3.45 -30.02 -4.82
N PRO A 196 -2.22 -30.50 -5.13
CA PRO A 196 -1.86 -31.89 -4.93
C PRO A 196 -2.14 -32.33 -3.48
N PRO A 197 -2.78 -33.50 -3.25
CA PRO A 197 -3.04 -33.98 -1.91
C PRO A 197 -1.73 -34.23 -1.17
N GLY A 198 -1.54 -33.56 -0.04
CA GLY A 198 -0.40 -33.80 0.83
C GLY A 198 -0.02 -32.61 1.73
N PRO A 199 0.64 -32.86 2.87
CA PRO A 199 1.02 -31.85 3.87
C PRO A 199 2.18 -30.94 3.45
N ALA A 200 2.73 -31.13 2.25
CA ALA A 200 3.99 -30.50 1.85
C ALA A 200 3.74 -29.17 1.12
N LEU A 201 3.61 -28.08 1.89
CA LEU A 201 3.91 -26.71 1.41
C LEU A 201 5.40 -26.60 1.06
N ARG A 202 5.81 -27.27 -0.02
CA ARG A 202 7.17 -27.24 -0.53
C ARG A 202 7.20 -26.40 -1.81
N PRO A 203 8.06 -25.38 -1.89
CA PRO A 203 8.21 -24.61 -3.12
C PRO A 203 8.70 -25.54 -4.24
N ARG A 204 8.14 -25.36 -5.44
CA ARG A 204 8.59 -26.02 -6.67
C ARG A 204 9.35 -25.04 -7.54
N PHE A 205 10.54 -25.45 -7.97
CA PHE A 205 11.45 -24.65 -8.77
C PHE A 205 11.58 -25.23 -10.18
N GLU A 206 10.55 -25.06 -10.98
CA GLU A 206 10.56 -25.43 -12.40
C GLU A 206 10.83 -24.18 -13.25
N PRO A 207 12.01 -24.03 -13.90
CA PRO A 207 12.39 -22.77 -14.52
C PRO A 207 11.42 -22.27 -15.60
N ALA A 208 10.88 -23.17 -16.42
CA ALA A 208 9.92 -22.82 -17.46
C ALA A 208 8.61 -22.27 -16.87
N ALA A 209 8.05 -22.96 -15.87
CA ALA A 209 6.85 -22.53 -15.17
C ALA A 209 7.07 -21.22 -14.41
N LEU A 210 8.18 -21.08 -13.69
CA LEU A 210 8.53 -19.86 -12.95
C LEU A 210 8.71 -18.66 -13.87
N ARG A 211 9.36 -18.84 -15.03
CA ARG A 211 9.54 -17.78 -16.02
C ARG A 211 8.20 -17.34 -16.63
N ALA A 212 7.35 -18.31 -17.00
CA ALA A 212 6.02 -18.01 -17.54
C ALA A 212 5.15 -17.27 -16.51
N LEU A 213 5.13 -17.76 -15.27
CA LEU A 213 4.40 -17.14 -14.17
C LEU A 213 4.93 -15.72 -13.86
N ALA A 214 6.25 -15.55 -13.79
CA ALA A 214 6.86 -14.24 -13.56
C ALA A 214 6.50 -13.27 -14.69
N TRP A 215 6.50 -13.71 -15.95
CA TRP A 215 6.16 -12.85 -17.09
C TRP A 215 4.70 -12.41 -17.07
N GLU A 216 3.76 -13.28 -16.69
CA GLU A 216 2.34 -12.93 -16.54
C GLU A 216 2.12 -11.96 -15.37
N ALA A 217 2.89 -12.12 -14.29
CA ALA A 217 2.74 -11.36 -13.04
C ALA A 217 3.51 -10.01 -13.04
N LEU A 218 4.57 -9.88 -13.83
CA LEU A 218 5.48 -8.73 -13.84
C LEU A 218 4.80 -7.37 -14.11
N PRO A 219 3.87 -7.23 -15.07
CA PRO A 219 3.25 -5.93 -15.36
C PRO A 219 2.51 -5.35 -14.15
N MET A 220 1.82 -6.20 -13.38
CA MET A 220 1.08 -5.80 -12.19
C MET A 220 2.01 -5.47 -11.02
N GLY A 221 3.08 -6.26 -10.83
CA GLY A 221 4.14 -5.96 -9.85
C GLY A 221 4.82 -4.62 -10.15
N LEU A 222 5.19 -4.37 -11.41
CA LEU A 222 5.82 -3.14 -11.84
C LEU A 222 4.92 -1.92 -11.64
N ALA A 223 3.65 -2.01 -12.01
CA ALA A 223 2.68 -0.95 -11.79
C ALA A 223 2.54 -0.60 -10.30
N GLY A 224 2.45 -1.62 -9.42
CA GLY A 224 2.38 -1.42 -7.97
C GLY A 224 3.65 -0.80 -7.38
N GLY A 225 4.83 -1.30 -7.79
CA GLY A 225 6.12 -0.78 -7.34
C GLY A 225 6.35 0.68 -7.76
N LEU A 226 6.02 1.02 -9.02
CA LEU A 226 6.10 2.39 -9.53
C LEU A 226 5.18 3.34 -8.77
N LEU A 227 3.95 2.90 -8.46
CA LEU A 227 3.01 3.71 -7.69
C LEU A 227 3.53 3.97 -6.27
N GLY A 228 4.09 2.93 -5.62
CA GLY A 228 4.72 3.04 -4.31
C GLY A 228 5.92 3.98 -4.31
N LEU A 229 6.74 3.94 -5.37
CA LEU A 229 7.90 4.81 -5.52
C LEU A 229 7.46 6.28 -5.68
N THR A 230 6.45 6.52 -6.51
CA THR A 230 5.96 7.87 -6.86
C THR A 230 5.50 8.65 -5.63
N GLY A 231 4.76 8.01 -4.73
CA GLY A 231 4.28 8.67 -3.50
C GLY A 231 5.36 9.02 -2.50
N ASN A 232 6.55 8.41 -2.62
CA ASN A 232 7.65 8.56 -1.66
C ASN A 232 8.81 9.41 -2.18
N VAL A 233 8.76 9.89 -3.44
CA VAL A 233 9.78 10.78 -4.01
C VAL A 233 10.12 11.97 -3.10
N PRO A 234 9.15 12.67 -2.48
CA PRO A 234 9.48 13.80 -1.61
C PRO A 234 10.33 13.41 -0.40
N ALA A 235 10.15 12.21 0.14
CA ALA A 235 10.93 11.75 1.30
C ALA A 235 12.42 11.56 0.95
N TYR A 236 12.73 11.05 -0.26
CA TYR A 236 14.11 10.86 -0.70
C TYR A 236 14.83 12.19 -0.93
N VAL A 237 14.17 13.13 -1.62
CA VAL A 237 14.77 14.43 -1.90
C VAL A 237 14.89 15.25 -0.62
N LEU A 238 13.94 15.13 0.30
CA LEU A 238 14.00 15.82 1.59
C LEU A 238 15.11 15.26 2.48
N GLU A 239 15.32 13.94 2.50
CA GLU A 239 16.47 13.32 3.18
C GLU A 239 17.80 13.89 2.66
N ASP A 240 17.97 13.92 1.34
CA ASP A 240 19.21 14.35 0.69
C ASP A 240 19.52 15.84 0.91
N THR A 241 18.49 16.68 1.02
CA THR A 241 18.64 18.15 1.08
C THR A 241 18.52 18.76 2.48
N HIS A 242 17.72 18.15 3.36
CA HIS A 242 17.38 18.69 4.69
C HIS A 242 17.59 17.69 5.83
N GLY A 243 18.02 16.46 5.53
CA GLY A 243 18.33 15.44 6.53
C GLY A 243 17.11 14.69 7.08
N LEU A 244 17.40 13.73 7.95
CA LEU A 244 16.43 12.77 8.47
C LEU A 244 15.39 13.40 9.42
N GLU A 245 15.77 14.43 10.17
CA GLU A 245 14.84 15.12 11.07
C GLU A 245 13.66 15.74 10.30
N ALA A 246 13.95 16.40 9.17
CA ALA A 246 12.93 16.96 8.29
C ALA A 246 12.02 15.87 7.71
N VAL A 247 12.56 14.69 7.40
CA VAL A 247 11.77 13.52 6.97
C VAL A 247 10.82 13.06 8.09
N GLY A 248 11.23 13.13 9.35
CA GLY A 248 10.38 12.84 10.50
C GLY A 248 9.18 13.78 10.62
N PHE A 249 9.42 15.08 10.56
CA PHE A 249 8.34 16.08 10.53
C PHE A 249 7.43 15.91 9.31
N PHE A 250 8.01 15.66 8.14
CA PHE A 250 7.25 15.34 6.92
C PHE A 250 6.37 14.09 7.11
N ALA A 251 6.87 13.03 7.75
CA ALA A 251 6.11 11.81 7.98
C ALA A 251 4.85 12.05 8.83
N ALA A 252 4.94 12.96 9.81
CA ALA A 252 3.78 13.38 10.61
C ALA A 252 2.73 14.09 9.76
N VAL A 253 3.15 15.02 8.89
CA VAL A 253 2.27 15.73 7.97
C VAL A 253 1.66 14.77 6.92
N PHE A 254 2.47 13.87 6.38
CA PHE A 254 2.08 12.89 5.37
C PHE A 254 1.12 11.81 5.92
N SER A 255 1.07 11.61 7.24
CA SER A 255 0.22 10.61 7.89
C SER A 255 -1.28 10.78 7.55
N VAL A 256 -1.76 12.02 7.41
CA VAL A 256 -3.15 12.33 7.05
C VAL A 256 -3.47 11.85 5.63
N ILE A 257 -2.53 12.00 4.70
CA ILE A 257 -2.68 11.48 3.33
C ILE A 257 -2.75 9.95 3.38
N GLN A 258 -1.91 9.29 4.19
CA GLN A 258 -1.96 7.83 4.33
C GLN A 258 -3.27 7.34 4.93
N ALA A 259 -3.78 8.00 5.98
CA ALA A 259 -5.06 7.67 6.62
C ALA A 259 -6.21 7.77 5.61
N SER A 260 -6.23 8.82 4.79
CA SER A 260 -7.21 8.99 3.71
C SER A 260 -7.14 7.86 2.66
N GLY A 261 -5.93 7.36 2.38
CA GLY A 261 -5.68 6.31 1.40
C GLY A 261 -6.42 5.01 1.72
N VAL A 262 -6.50 4.65 3.01
CA VAL A 262 -7.21 3.43 3.47
C VAL A 262 -8.69 3.48 3.08
N VAL A 263 -9.35 4.61 3.34
CA VAL A 263 -10.76 4.82 3.00
C VAL A 263 -10.96 4.79 1.49
N ASN A 264 -10.09 5.47 0.73
CA ASN A 264 -10.18 5.54 -0.72
C ASN A 264 -9.97 4.17 -1.40
N VAL A 265 -9.06 3.33 -0.88
CA VAL A 265 -8.85 1.96 -1.36
C VAL A 265 -10.07 1.08 -1.08
N ALA A 266 -10.64 1.16 0.12
CA ALA A 266 -11.83 0.39 0.49
C ALA A 266 -13.02 0.75 -0.41
N LEU A 267 -13.28 2.05 -0.61
CA LEU A 267 -14.36 2.53 -1.47
C LEU A 267 -14.16 2.05 -2.92
N GLY A 268 -12.93 2.13 -3.42
CA GLY A 268 -12.56 1.67 -4.74
C GLY A 268 -12.80 0.19 -5.00
N ASN A 269 -12.31 -0.65 -4.09
CA ASN A 269 -12.47 -2.10 -4.20
C ASN A 269 -13.96 -2.51 -4.21
N ALA A 270 -14.81 -1.79 -3.46
CA ALA A 270 -16.25 -2.01 -3.49
C ALA A 270 -16.91 -1.51 -4.80
N ALA A 271 -16.37 -0.47 -5.43
CA ALA A 271 -16.94 0.16 -6.61
C ALA A 271 -16.55 -0.54 -7.94
N ILE A 272 -15.33 -1.08 -8.04
CA ILE A 272 -14.78 -1.64 -9.29
C ILE A 272 -15.72 -2.63 -9.99
N PRO A 273 -16.27 -3.67 -9.32
CA PRO A 273 -17.12 -4.65 -10.00
C PRO A 273 -18.38 -4.02 -10.59
N ARG A 274 -19.01 -3.10 -9.86
CA ARG A 274 -20.25 -2.44 -10.30
C ARG A 274 -20.00 -1.48 -11.45
N LEU A 275 -18.89 -0.75 -11.43
CA LEU A 275 -18.46 0.12 -12.53
C LEU A 275 -18.16 -0.72 -13.79
N ALA A 276 -17.53 -1.88 -13.65
CA ALA A 276 -17.26 -2.76 -14.78
C ALA A 276 -18.56 -3.26 -15.45
N THR A 277 -19.53 -3.74 -14.67
CA THR A 277 -20.85 -4.16 -15.21
C THR A 277 -21.59 -3.02 -15.89
N LEU A 278 -21.71 -1.87 -15.23
CA LEU A 278 -22.42 -0.71 -15.80
C LEU A 278 -21.75 -0.16 -17.06
N SER A 279 -20.44 -0.35 -17.23
CA SER A 279 -19.74 0.12 -18.43
C SER A 279 -20.22 -0.55 -19.73
N VAL A 280 -20.78 -1.76 -19.62
CA VAL A 280 -21.35 -2.51 -20.74
C VAL A 280 -22.86 -2.32 -20.80
N ASP A 281 -23.55 -2.46 -19.67
CA ASP A 281 -25.01 -2.56 -19.63
C ASP A 281 -25.72 -1.20 -19.67
N ASP A 282 -25.17 -0.20 -18.99
CA ASP A 282 -25.78 1.14 -18.86
C ASP A 282 -24.71 2.24 -18.75
N PRO A 283 -24.23 2.76 -19.91
CA PRO A 283 -23.25 3.85 -19.94
C PRO A 283 -23.68 5.08 -19.14
N ARG A 284 -24.98 5.38 -19.02
CA ARG A 284 -25.44 6.52 -18.22
C ARG A 284 -25.33 6.21 -16.73
N GLY A 285 -25.76 5.03 -16.31
CA GLY A 285 -25.65 4.54 -14.94
C GLY A 285 -24.20 4.52 -14.45
N PHE A 286 -23.25 4.19 -15.33
CA PHE A 286 -21.82 4.27 -15.05
C PHE A 286 -21.40 5.69 -14.62
N TRP A 287 -21.70 6.71 -15.43
CA TRP A 287 -21.32 8.10 -15.13
C TRP A 287 -22.02 8.65 -13.89
N VAL A 288 -23.28 8.27 -13.67
CA VAL A 288 -24.03 8.64 -12.46
C VAL A 288 -23.40 8.01 -11.21
N LEU A 289 -23.03 6.73 -11.26
CA LEU A 289 -22.36 6.08 -10.15
C LEU A 289 -20.98 6.69 -9.90
N LEU A 290 -20.20 6.93 -10.95
CA LEU A 290 -18.90 7.59 -10.83
C LEU A 290 -19.02 8.97 -10.17
N ALA A 291 -19.96 9.80 -10.60
CA ALA A 291 -20.20 11.12 -10.00
C ALA A 291 -20.56 11.01 -8.50
N LYS A 292 -21.42 10.05 -8.12
CA LYS A 292 -21.76 9.78 -6.70
C LYS A 292 -20.54 9.35 -5.89
N LEU A 293 -19.70 8.47 -6.45
CA LEU A 293 -18.47 8.02 -5.79
C LEU A 293 -17.46 9.17 -5.62
N LEU A 294 -17.30 10.01 -6.64
CA LEU A 294 -16.46 11.21 -6.54
C LEU A 294 -17.00 12.19 -5.48
N GLY A 295 -18.31 12.42 -5.44
CA GLY A 295 -18.95 13.21 -4.40
C GLY A 295 -18.72 12.63 -2.99
N LEU A 296 -18.79 11.31 -2.84
CA LEU A 296 -18.51 10.63 -1.58
C LEU A 296 -17.04 10.77 -1.17
N VAL A 297 -16.10 10.68 -2.12
CA VAL A 297 -14.68 10.95 -1.87
C VAL A 297 -14.47 12.39 -1.37
N VAL A 298 -15.08 13.39 -2.02
CA VAL A 298 -15.00 14.78 -1.57
C VAL A 298 -15.59 14.94 -0.16
N ALA A 299 -16.75 14.33 0.11
CA ALA A 299 -17.39 14.42 1.41
C ALA A 299 -16.53 13.81 2.53
N LEU A 300 -16.06 12.57 2.34
CA LEU A 300 -15.28 11.85 3.35
C LEU A 300 -13.92 12.52 3.61
N ASN A 301 -13.20 12.91 2.55
CA ASN A 301 -11.90 13.57 2.70
C ASN A 301 -12.06 15.03 3.16
N GLY A 302 -13.14 15.71 2.76
CA GLY A 302 -13.49 17.06 3.21
C GLY A 302 -13.80 17.14 4.70
N ILE A 303 -14.45 16.11 5.27
CA ILE A 303 -14.55 15.95 6.73
C ILE A 303 -13.16 15.88 7.35
N GLY A 304 -12.24 15.12 6.74
CA GLY A 304 -10.83 15.07 7.16
C GLY A 304 -10.15 16.44 7.17
N VAL A 305 -10.35 17.26 6.13
CA VAL A 305 -9.84 18.64 6.07
C VAL A 305 -10.43 19.50 7.19
N ALA A 306 -11.74 19.43 7.41
CA ALA A 306 -12.40 20.17 8.48
C ALA A 306 -11.89 19.76 9.87
N LEU A 307 -11.68 18.45 10.10
CA LEU A 307 -11.10 17.94 11.34
C LEU A 307 -9.66 18.44 11.52
N VAL A 308 -8.82 18.39 10.48
CA VAL A 308 -7.45 18.93 10.56
C VAL A 308 -7.46 20.43 10.82
N ALA A 309 -8.37 21.19 10.22
CA ALA A 309 -8.49 22.63 10.49
C ALA A 309 -8.95 22.93 11.92
N ALA A 310 -9.86 22.12 12.48
CA ALA A 310 -10.43 22.33 13.80
C ALA A 310 -9.53 21.84 14.95
N ILE A 311 -8.88 20.68 14.79
CA ILE A 311 -8.12 20.01 15.85
C ILE A 311 -6.69 19.63 15.43
N GLY A 312 -6.19 20.14 14.31
CA GLY A 312 -4.86 19.79 13.79
C GLY A 312 -3.71 20.16 14.72
N ASP A 313 -3.82 21.29 15.41
CA ASP A 313 -2.82 21.72 16.41
C ASP A 313 -2.74 20.72 17.56
N ALA A 314 -3.90 20.42 18.18
CA ALA A 314 -4.01 19.41 19.22
C ALA A 314 -3.56 18.02 18.73
N TYR A 315 -3.89 17.65 17.50
CA TYR A 315 -3.44 16.41 16.89
C TYR A 315 -1.91 16.33 16.82
N LEU A 316 -1.23 17.37 16.33
CA LEU A 316 0.23 17.38 16.24
C LEU A 316 0.87 17.33 17.64
N GLN A 317 0.38 18.13 18.58
CA GLN A 317 0.93 18.17 19.94
C GLN A 317 0.74 16.86 20.70
N TYR A 318 -0.49 16.30 20.68
CA TYR A 318 -0.84 15.13 21.47
C TYR A 318 -0.54 13.81 20.79
N ALA A 319 -0.66 13.69 19.47
CA ALA A 319 -0.33 12.45 18.77
C ALA A 319 1.17 12.33 18.49
N TYR A 320 1.87 13.43 18.21
CA TYR A 320 3.32 13.48 18.00
C TYR A 320 4.00 14.16 19.19
N THR A 321 4.53 15.36 19.06
CA THR A 321 5.06 16.17 20.17
C THR A 321 4.82 17.66 19.88
N PRO A 322 4.93 18.56 20.88
CA PRO A 322 4.71 19.99 20.66
C PRO A 322 5.56 20.61 19.53
N GLU A 323 6.75 20.06 19.28
CA GLU A 323 7.65 20.49 18.19
C GLU A 323 7.03 20.34 16.80
N TYR A 324 6.09 19.41 16.61
CA TYR A 324 5.43 19.19 15.32
C TYR A 324 4.36 20.24 15.01
N ALA A 325 3.86 20.97 16.01
CA ALA A 325 2.75 21.92 15.85
C ALA A 325 3.04 23.05 14.86
N VAL A 326 4.32 23.42 14.71
CA VAL A 326 4.79 24.40 13.71
C VAL A 326 4.37 24.03 12.27
N TYR A 327 4.17 22.75 11.99
CA TYR A 327 3.81 22.26 10.67
C TYR A 327 2.30 22.15 10.42
N LEU A 328 1.46 22.77 11.25
CA LEU A 328 0.01 22.83 11.05
C LEU A 328 -0.40 23.35 9.65
N PRO A 329 0.19 24.44 9.10
CA PRO A 329 -0.16 24.89 7.75
C PRO A 329 0.09 23.82 6.68
N GLN A 330 1.20 23.09 6.81
CA GLN A 330 1.57 21.99 5.91
C GLN A 330 0.64 20.79 6.10
N LEU A 331 0.18 20.51 7.33
CA LEU A 331 -0.84 19.50 7.63
C LEU A 331 -2.19 19.83 6.96
N VAL A 332 -2.63 21.09 7.03
CA VAL A 332 -3.83 21.56 6.33
C VAL A 332 -3.66 21.38 4.82
N LEU A 333 -2.53 21.82 4.25
CA LEU A 333 -2.26 21.64 2.82
C LEU A 333 -2.21 20.16 2.41
N ALA A 334 -1.64 19.29 3.26
CA ALA A 334 -1.60 17.85 3.03
C ALA A 334 -3.01 17.23 3.05
N SER A 335 -3.90 17.69 3.93
CA SER A 335 -5.29 17.23 3.94
C SER A 335 -6.06 17.65 2.66
N ILE A 336 -5.78 18.84 2.12
CA ILE A 336 -6.31 19.24 0.80
C ILE A 336 -5.74 18.35 -0.31
N ALA A 337 -4.42 18.09 -0.28
CA ALA A 337 -3.79 17.17 -1.24
C ALA A 337 -4.40 15.76 -1.17
N ALA A 338 -4.78 15.28 0.02
CA ALA A 338 -5.48 14.01 0.20
C ALA A 338 -6.81 13.94 -0.55
N VAL A 339 -7.61 15.02 -0.56
CA VAL A 339 -8.86 15.11 -1.33
C VAL A 339 -8.58 14.94 -2.83
N VAL A 340 -7.63 15.70 -3.36
CA VAL A 340 -7.27 15.67 -4.79
C VAL A 340 -6.73 14.29 -5.18
N LEU A 341 -5.88 13.70 -4.32
CA LEU A 341 -5.32 12.37 -4.53
C LEU A 341 -6.40 11.29 -4.49
N GLY A 342 -7.36 11.40 -3.58
CA GLY A 342 -8.52 10.52 -3.50
C GLY A 342 -9.35 10.52 -4.78
N LEU A 343 -9.62 11.71 -5.33
CA LEU A 343 -10.33 11.86 -6.61
C LEU A 343 -9.56 11.21 -7.76
N ALA A 344 -8.25 11.50 -7.86
CA ALA A 344 -7.39 10.90 -8.87
C ALA A 344 -7.35 9.36 -8.76
N ASN A 345 -7.32 8.81 -7.54
CA ASN A 345 -7.35 7.38 -7.30
C ASN A 345 -8.68 6.74 -7.72
N MET A 346 -9.83 7.35 -7.44
CA MET A 346 -11.14 6.85 -7.87
C MET A 346 -11.26 6.79 -9.40
N LEU A 347 -10.80 7.85 -10.09
CA LEU A 347 -10.75 7.87 -11.55
C LEU A 347 -9.75 6.84 -12.10
N SER A 348 -8.63 6.61 -11.42
CA SER A 348 -7.68 5.55 -11.79
C SER A 348 -8.31 4.16 -11.65
N GLN A 349 -9.09 3.90 -10.59
CA GLN A 349 -9.79 2.63 -10.38
C GLN A 349 -10.87 2.39 -11.44
N THR A 350 -11.40 3.46 -12.02
CA THR A 350 -12.33 3.37 -13.15
C THR A 350 -11.64 2.81 -14.39
N LEU A 351 -10.38 3.20 -14.67
CA LEU A 351 -9.59 2.59 -15.75
C LEU A 351 -9.27 1.11 -15.47
N THR A 352 -9.08 0.73 -14.21
CA THR A 352 -8.97 -0.67 -13.79
C THR A 352 -10.25 -1.44 -14.13
N ALA A 353 -11.43 -0.88 -13.80
CA ALA A 353 -12.72 -1.49 -14.12
C ALA A 353 -12.92 -1.67 -15.64
N LEU A 354 -12.39 -0.74 -16.44
CA LEU A 354 -12.39 -0.79 -17.91
C LEU A 354 -11.24 -1.63 -18.51
N SER A 355 -10.44 -2.30 -17.68
CA SER A 355 -9.27 -3.10 -18.09
C SER A 355 -8.22 -2.34 -18.94
N ARG A 356 -8.06 -1.03 -18.71
CA ARG A 356 -7.14 -0.15 -19.46
C ARG A 356 -5.76 0.00 -18.80
N PHE A 357 -5.16 -1.14 -18.42
CA PHE A 357 -3.91 -1.20 -17.66
C PHE A 357 -2.71 -0.49 -18.33
N ARG A 358 -2.58 -0.61 -19.66
CA ARG A 358 -1.48 0.05 -20.40
C ARG A 358 -1.56 1.57 -20.35
N LEU A 359 -2.76 2.13 -20.48
CA LEU A 359 -2.97 3.58 -20.39
C LEU A 359 -2.62 4.07 -18.97
N GLN A 360 -3.11 3.37 -17.95
CA GLN A 360 -2.82 3.70 -16.55
C GLN A 360 -1.32 3.68 -16.23
N LEU A 361 -0.56 2.72 -16.78
CA LEU A 361 0.90 2.67 -16.63
C LEU A 361 1.58 3.94 -17.16
N TRP A 362 1.26 4.35 -18.39
CA TRP A 362 1.87 5.53 -19.01
C TRP A 362 1.51 6.83 -18.29
N LEU A 363 0.26 6.97 -17.83
CA LEU A 363 -0.16 8.14 -17.06
C LEU A 363 0.59 8.24 -15.72
N ASN A 364 0.80 7.12 -15.03
CA ASN A 364 1.57 7.10 -13.78
C ASN A 364 3.06 7.37 -14.02
N LEU A 365 3.65 6.89 -15.11
CA LEU A 365 5.04 7.20 -15.47
C LEU A 365 5.24 8.69 -15.76
N GLY A 366 4.30 9.31 -16.51
CA GLY A 366 4.32 10.75 -16.74
C GLY A 366 4.18 11.54 -15.44
N ALA A 367 3.27 11.12 -14.55
CA ALA A 367 3.10 11.73 -13.24
C ALA A 367 4.34 11.58 -12.34
N LEU A 368 5.03 10.44 -12.39
CA LEU A 368 6.29 10.22 -11.69
C LEU A 368 7.38 11.18 -12.16
N GLY A 369 7.57 11.32 -13.47
CA GLY A 369 8.54 12.26 -14.04
C GLY A 369 8.27 13.71 -13.60
N CYS A 370 7.00 14.12 -13.62
CA CYS A 370 6.58 15.43 -13.12
C CYS A 370 6.88 15.59 -11.63
N SER A 371 6.55 14.58 -10.80
CA SER A 371 6.82 14.61 -9.36
C SER A 371 8.31 14.73 -9.05
N ILE A 372 9.17 14.03 -9.78
CA ILE A 372 10.63 14.13 -9.60
C ILE A 372 11.11 15.54 -9.96
N GLY A 373 10.67 16.08 -11.10
CA GLY A 373 11.05 17.43 -11.51
C GLY A 373 10.63 18.51 -10.50
N VAL A 374 9.40 18.42 -9.99
CA VAL A 374 8.90 19.36 -8.98
C VAL A 374 9.59 19.17 -7.63
N ALA A 375 9.84 17.93 -7.21
CA ALA A 375 10.56 17.62 -5.98
C ALA A 375 11.95 18.26 -5.97
N LEU A 376 12.74 18.03 -7.02
CA LEU A 376 14.09 18.55 -7.16
C LEU A 376 14.14 20.08 -7.27
N TRP A 377 13.06 20.71 -7.71
CA TRP A 377 12.97 22.16 -7.80
C TRP A 377 12.52 22.83 -6.50
N ARG A 378 11.45 22.32 -5.88
CA ARG A 378 10.76 22.99 -4.76
C ARG A 378 11.30 22.61 -3.39
N ILE A 379 11.72 21.35 -3.20
CA ILE A 379 12.15 20.87 -1.89
C ILE A 379 13.44 21.55 -1.42
N PRO A 380 14.50 21.73 -2.24
CA PRO A 380 15.74 22.38 -1.78
C PRO A 380 15.55 23.79 -1.21
N SER A 381 14.55 24.54 -1.69
CA SER A 381 14.30 25.93 -1.26
C SER A 381 13.22 26.09 -0.19
N ARG A 382 12.28 25.13 -0.07
CA ARG A 382 11.10 25.25 0.82
C ARG A 382 10.96 24.10 1.82
N GLY A 383 11.90 23.16 1.87
CA GLY A 383 11.90 22.00 2.75
C GLY A 383 10.58 21.22 2.72
N ILE A 384 9.98 21.03 3.89
CA ILE A 384 8.71 20.28 4.06
C ILE A 384 7.55 20.92 3.30
N GLY A 385 7.50 22.25 3.23
CA GLY A 385 6.49 22.96 2.42
C GLY A 385 6.58 22.57 0.94
N GLY A 386 7.80 22.54 0.41
CA GLY A 386 8.08 22.08 -0.96
C GLY A 386 7.71 20.61 -1.19
N ALA A 387 7.88 19.75 -0.17
CA ALA A 387 7.51 18.34 -0.24
C ALA A 387 5.98 18.14 -0.36
N ILE A 388 5.18 18.90 0.40
CA ILE A 388 3.71 18.85 0.30
C ILE A 388 3.21 19.51 -0.99
N GLU A 389 3.81 20.62 -1.41
CA GLU A 389 3.54 21.24 -2.72
C GLU A 389 3.78 20.22 -3.86
N THR A 390 4.86 19.44 -3.78
CA THR A 390 5.16 18.38 -4.76
C THR A 390 4.04 17.33 -4.81
N LEU A 391 3.54 16.87 -3.66
CA LEU A 391 2.43 15.91 -3.59
C LEU A 391 1.14 16.49 -4.15
N LEU A 392 0.85 17.78 -3.89
CA LEU A 392 -0.33 18.44 -4.42
C LEU A 392 -0.26 18.59 -5.95
N VAL A 393 0.91 18.96 -6.49
CA VAL A 393 1.13 19.04 -7.95
C VAL A 393 0.99 17.65 -8.57
N LEU A 394 1.62 16.64 -8.00
CA LEU A 394 1.46 15.24 -8.42
C LEU A 394 -0.01 14.82 -8.43
N ALA A 395 -0.76 15.10 -7.36
CA ALA A 395 -2.17 14.76 -7.26
C ALA A 395 -3.01 15.48 -8.32
N SER A 396 -2.73 16.76 -8.55
CA SER A 396 -3.44 17.60 -9.53
C SER A 396 -3.17 17.15 -10.97
N VAL A 397 -1.91 16.86 -11.30
CA VAL A 397 -1.53 16.30 -12.61
C VAL A 397 -2.22 14.95 -12.83
N ARG A 398 -2.18 14.05 -11.84
CA ARG A 398 -2.88 12.76 -11.93
C ARG A 398 -4.38 12.96 -12.11
N LEU A 399 -5.00 13.87 -11.37
CA LEU A 399 -6.43 14.17 -11.48
C LEU A 399 -6.80 14.59 -12.92
N VAL A 400 -6.09 15.57 -13.49
CA VAL A 400 -6.33 16.04 -14.85
C VAL A 400 -6.12 14.92 -15.87
N LEU A 401 -5.01 14.20 -15.78
CA LEU A 401 -4.69 13.08 -16.67
C LEU A 401 -5.78 12.00 -16.63
N TYR A 402 -6.27 11.64 -15.44
CA TYR A 402 -7.31 10.63 -15.29
C TYR A 402 -8.70 11.13 -15.70
N ILE A 403 -9.03 12.40 -15.53
CA ILE A 403 -10.27 12.99 -16.08
C ILE A 403 -10.26 12.85 -17.60
N VAL A 404 -9.19 13.32 -18.25
CA VAL A 404 -9.06 13.26 -19.71
C VAL A 404 -9.12 11.82 -20.21
N ALA A 405 -8.41 10.89 -19.55
CA ALA A 405 -8.42 9.48 -19.92
C ALA A 405 -9.81 8.83 -19.78
N ASN A 406 -10.54 9.13 -18.70
CA ASN A 406 -11.89 8.61 -18.51
C ASN A 406 -12.87 9.18 -19.54
N LEU A 407 -12.78 10.45 -19.90
CA LEU A 407 -13.62 11.03 -20.95
C LEU A 407 -13.29 10.45 -22.33
N ALA A 408 -12.02 10.18 -22.61
CA ALA A 408 -11.59 9.63 -23.89
C ALA A 408 -12.05 8.17 -24.09
N VAL A 409 -11.88 7.34 -23.06
CA VAL A 409 -12.04 5.87 -23.15
C VAL A 409 -13.31 5.34 -22.46
N GLY A 410 -14.02 6.20 -21.73
CA GLY A 410 -15.23 5.82 -21.00
C GLY A 410 -16.36 5.33 -21.89
N PRO A 411 -17.33 4.60 -21.32
CA PRO A 411 -18.44 4.03 -22.06
C PRO A 411 -19.29 5.13 -22.70
N ARG A 412 -19.59 4.95 -23.99
CA ARG A 412 -20.44 5.83 -24.80
C ARG A 412 -21.73 5.11 -25.13
N ARG A 413 -22.82 5.84 -25.31
CA ARG A 413 -24.03 5.27 -25.90
C ARG A 413 -23.66 4.71 -27.27
N SER A 414 -24.01 3.46 -27.55
CA SER A 414 -24.07 3.00 -28.94
C SER A 414 -25.05 3.92 -29.65
N SER A 415 -24.56 4.66 -30.65
CA SER A 415 -25.43 5.21 -31.68
C SER A 415 -26.15 4.01 -32.28
N SER A 416 -27.44 3.91 -32.00
CA SER A 416 -28.39 2.94 -32.55
C SER A 416 -27.98 2.46 -33.94
N GLN A 417 -27.83 1.14 -34.09
CA GLN A 417 -28.00 0.51 -35.40
C GLN A 417 -29.33 1.02 -35.98
N PRO A 418 -29.38 1.44 -37.25
CA PRO A 418 -30.67 1.63 -37.91
C PRO A 418 -31.37 0.26 -37.89
N GLN A 419 -32.57 0.21 -37.34
CA GLN A 419 -33.48 -0.91 -37.58
C GLN A 419 -33.73 -0.94 -39.09
N GLY A 420 -33.16 -1.95 -39.74
CA GLY A 420 -33.50 -2.33 -41.11
C GLY A 420 -34.74 -3.21 -41.12
#